data_AF-A0A8T2V728-F1
#
_entry.id   AF-A0A8T2V728-F1
#
_cell.length_a   1.000
_cell.length_b   1.000
_cell.length_c   1.000
_cell.angle_alpha   90.00
_cell.angle_beta   90.00
_cell.angle_gamma   90.00
#
_symmetry.space_group_name_H-M   'P 1'
#
loop_
_entity.id
_entity.type
_entity.pdbx_description
1 polymer ?
#
loop_
_entity_poly.entity_id
_entity_poly.type
_entity_poly.pdbx_seq_one_letter_code
_entity_poly.pdbx_strand_id
1 'polypeptide(L)'
;MAPVLAPLQIIGGNGGGRSEVRGWEKGQRIRKIQVFVGGWQIKAIRLWLTGDGDFQEFGSPQGCPSREFTFDDNERVTSMSLWGNGAGTRAGAIKFRTSADREFDYGMTDWGRKREYRIDVGSGIMVGAVYDSGLDIDAQGYWFLSSSVVNTHFSSLRYGHFRGNPVIETLDSYRQTNRSSAPISWTFSGEKEVTMSKKWTSSKEHFFKANAIIKAGVPFFNVKASLEWHTRETSSDERVSEERRKLSWSNGGQLSPGQSISLEAITRKGTLHLPYTGIVTIHLANGAKFTYQETGTFTGIRYSSVEIRNTK
;
A
#
# COMPACT_ATOMS: atom_id res chain seq x y z
N MET A 1 8.37 11.63 24.41
CA MET A 1 7.78 11.09 23.17
C MET A 1 8.22 9.62 23.08
N ALA A 2 7.31 8.67 22.81
CA ALA A 2 7.69 7.26 22.71
C ALA A 2 8.55 7.01 21.46
N PRO A 3 9.60 6.16 21.53
CA PRO A 3 10.47 5.90 20.39
C PRO A 3 9.76 5.09 19.31
N VAL A 4 10.04 5.35 18.03
CA VAL A 4 9.51 4.56 16.89
C VAL A 4 10.23 3.22 16.77
N LEU A 5 11.51 3.19 17.08
CA LEU A 5 12.37 2.01 16.95
C LEU A 5 12.72 1.47 18.32
N ALA A 6 12.83 0.14 18.43
CA ALA A 6 13.44 -0.51 19.59
C ALA A 6 14.91 -0.09 19.72
N PRO A 7 15.51 -0.17 20.92
CA PRO A 7 16.92 0.15 21.11
C PRO A 7 17.82 -0.66 20.16
N LEU A 8 18.65 0.03 19.37
CA LEU A 8 19.62 -0.66 18.51
C LEU A 8 20.79 -1.15 19.35
N GLN A 9 21.09 -2.43 19.21
CA GLN A 9 22.31 -3.04 19.71
C GLN A 9 23.15 -3.56 18.55
N ILE A 10 24.39 -3.09 18.47
CA ILE A 10 25.34 -3.44 17.41
C ILE A 10 26.41 -4.35 18.00
N ILE A 11 26.61 -5.51 17.38
CA ILE A 11 27.51 -6.55 17.88
C ILE A 11 28.58 -6.85 16.83
N GLY A 12 29.84 -6.78 17.23
CA GLY A 12 30.98 -7.02 16.35
C GLY A 12 32.25 -6.31 16.83
N GLY A 13 33.11 -5.93 15.89
CA GLY A 13 34.27 -5.08 16.10
C GLY A 13 34.06 -3.64 15.63
N ASN A 14 35.15 -2.87 15.58
CA ASN A 14 35.15 -1.44 15.25
C ASN A 14 35.74 -1.13 13.86
N GLY A 15 35.92 -2.14 13.01
CA GLY A 15 36.44 -1.98 11.66
C GLY A 15 35.34 -1.74 10.62
N GLY A 16 35.72 -1.62 9.35
CA GLY A 16 34.78 -1.51 8.23
C GLY A 16 34.15 -0.13 8.06
N GLY A 17 33.44 0.05 6.94
CA GLY A 17 32.64 1.24 6.64
C GLY A 17 31.19 1.06 7.06
N ARG A 18 30.62 2.11 7.69
CA ARG A 18 29.23 2.14 8.16
C ARG A 18 28.24 2.18 6.98
N SER A 19 27.27 1.28 7.00
CA SER A 19 26.12 1.28 6.08
C SER A 19 24.82 1.04 6.83
N GLU A 20 23.77 1.78 6.45
CA GLU A 20 22.46 1.69 7.11
C GLU A 20 21.34 1.40 6.11
N VAL A 21 20.52 0.41 6.43
CA VAL A 21 19.29 0.09 5.72
C VAL A 21 18.13 0.63 6.54
N ARG A 22 17.47 1.68 6.03
CA ARG A 22 16.39 2.39 6.73
C ARG A 22 15.02 2.19 6.08
N GLY A 23 14.54 0.95 6.08
CA GLY A 23 13.27 0.60 5.43
C GLY A 23 12.07 1.38 5.97
N TRP A 24 12.03 1.72 7.25
CA TRP A 24 10.90 2.47 7.86
C TRP A 24 10.69 3.85 7.24
N GLU A 25 11.74 4.52 6.74
CA GLU A 25 11.63 5.83 6.08
C GLU A 25 10.84 5.76 4.76
N LYS A 26 10.68 4.55 4.21
CA LYS A 26 9.92 4.25 3.00
C LYS A 26 8.75 3.30 3.26
N GLY A 27 8.43 3.02 4.52
CA GLY A 27 7.38 2.07 4.88
C GLY A 27 7.68 0.61 4.49
N GLN A 28 8.95 0.24 4.41
CA GLN A 28 9.42 -1.09 4.03
C GLN A 28 9.88 -1.89 5.26
N ARG A 29 9.85 -3.21 5.15
CA ARG A 29 10.48 -4.14 6.09
C ARG A 29 11.47 -5.06 5.37
N ILE A 30 12.36 -5.70 6.12
CA ILE A 30 13.18 -6.78 5.59
C ILE A 30 12.26 -7.97 5.28
N ARG A 31 12.26 -8.43 4.03
CA ARG A 31 11.49 -9.60 3.55
C ARG A 31 12.34 -10.86 3.43
N LYS A 32 13.65 -10.70 3.19
CA LYS A 32 14.58 -11.81 3.05
C LYS A 32 15.95 -11.39 3.53
N ILE A 33 16.63 -12.31 4.19
CA ILE A 33 18.04 -12.21 4.57
C ILE A 33 18.78 -13.42 4.03
N GLN A 34 19.99 -13.21 3.51
CA GLN A 34 20.94 -14.26 3.18
C GLN A 34 22.26 -13.94 3.87
N VAL A 35 22.81 -14.90 4.59
CA VAL A 35 24.02 -14.74 5.40
C VAL A 35 25.09 -15.68 4.86
N PHE A 36 26.27 -15.15 4.59
CA PHE A 36 27.46 -15.87 4.16
C PHE A 36 28.43 -15.96 5.33
N VAL A 37 29.05 -17.10 5.55
CA VAL A 37 29.93 -17.31 6.72
C VAL A 37 31.29 -17.86 6.31
N GLY A 38 32.32 -17.49 7.06
CA GLY A 38 33.64 -18.10 7.02
C GLY A 38 33.96 -18.82 8.33
N GLY A 39 35.22 -19.24 8.48
CA GLY A 39 35.68 -19.96 9.67
C GLY A 39 35.48 -19.20 10.98
N TRP A 40 35.65 -17.88 10.96
CA TRP A 40 35.70 -17.06 12.18
C TRP A 40 34.84 -15.79 12.11
N GLN A 41 33.99 -15.66 11.08
CA GLN A 41 33.19 -14.45 10.86
C GLN A 41 31.93 -14.71 10.02
N ILE A 42 30.99 -13.78 10.10
CA ILE A 42 30.04 -13.53 9.02
C ILE A 42 30.77 -12.77 7.91
N LYS A 43 30.79 -13.36 6.71
CA LYS A 43 31.53 -12.85 5.56
C LYS A 43 30.75 -11.75 4.82
N ALA A 44 29.46 -11.99 4.61
CA ALA A 44 28.60 -11.06 3.90
C ALA A 44 27.15 -11.26 4.30
N ILE A 45 26.34 -10.23 4.10
CA ILE A 45 24.90 -10.29 4.25
C ILE A 45 24.25 -9.65 3.03
N ARG A 46 23.24 -10.33 2.48
CA ARG A 46 22.30 -9.75 1.52
C ARG A 46 20.95 -9.55 2.16
N LEU A 47 20.35 -8.38 1.94
CA LEU A 47 19.01 -8.03 2.41
C LEU A 47 18.11 -7.65 1.25
N TRP A 48 16.88 -8.13 1.29
CA TRP A 48 15.81 -7.65 0.43
C TRP A 48 14.76 -6.95 1.28
N LEU A 49 14.31 -5.79 0.83
CA LEU A 49 13.19 -5.06 1.42
C LEU A 49 11.89 -5.40 0.68
N THR A 50 10.75 -5.27 1.37
CA THR A 50 9.43 -5.34 0.73
C THR A 50 9.29 -4.24 -0.32
N GLY A 51 8.74 -4.58 -1.48
CA GLY A 51 8.50 -3.62 -2.56
C GLY A 51 9.75 -3.24 -3.37
N ASP A 52 10.93 -3.78 -3.05
CA ASP A 52 12.13 -3.67 -3.87
C ASP A 52 12.47 -5.02 -4.53
N GLY A 53 12.88 -4.95 -5.80
CA GLY A 53 13.29 -6.13 -6.58
C GLY A 53 14.68 -6.65 -6.20
N ASP A 54 15.62 -5.74 -5.93
CA ASP A 54 17.03 -6.07 -5.74
C ASP A 54 17.43 -6.24 -4.27
N PHE A 55 18.58 -6.86 -4.06
CA PHE A 55 19.23 -6.95 -2.76
C PHE A 55 20.22 -5.83 -2.53
N GLN A 56 20.45 -5.52 -1.26
CA GLN A 56 21.62 -4.78 -0.80
C GLN A 56 22.62 -5.79 -0.24
N GLU A 57 23.89 -5.68 -0.63
CA GLU A 57 24.98 -6.57 -0.20
C GLU A 57 25.98 -5.79 0.65
N PHE A 58 26.41 -6.42 1.74
CA PHE A 58 27.43 -5.92 2.66
C PHE A 58 28.47 -7.02 2.88
N GLY A 59 29.76 -6.68 2.90
CA GLY A 59 30.85 -7.65 2.91
C GLY A 59 31.15 -8.24 1.53
N SER A 60 31.90 -9.35 1.47
CA SER A 60 32.26 -10.02 0.21
C SER A 60 31.96 -11.52 0.26
N PRO A 61 30.96 -12.04 -0.47
CA PRO A 61 30.47 -13.42 -0.32
C PRO A 61 31.34 -14.50 -0.97
N GLN A 62 32.43 -14.13 -1.67
CA GLN A 62 33.13 -15.01 -2.61
C GLN A 62 33.60 -16.33 -1.96
N GLY A 63 33.13 -17.45 -2.53
CA GLY A 63 33.52 -18.81 -2.11
C GLY A 63 32.97 -19.27 -0.76
N CYS A 64 32.09 -18.48 -0.12
CA CYS A 64 31.57 -18.80 1.21
C CYS A 64 30.23 -19.55 1.16
N PRO A 65 30.00 -20.52 2.07
CA PRO A 65 28.68 -21.10 2.26
C PRO A 65 27.69 -20.04 2.74
N SER A 66 26.42 -20.22 2.38
CA SER A 66 25.37 -19.27 2.75
C SER A 66 24.08 -19.98 3.14
N ARG A 67 23.27 -19.28 3.94
CA ARG A 67 21.91 -19.68 4.27
C ARG A 67 20.98 -18.49 4.14
N GLU A 68 19.77 -18.74 3.66
CA GLU A 68 18.74 -17.71 3.51
C GLU A 68 17.52 -17.98 4.38
N PHE A 69 16.80 -16.90 4.66
CA PHE A 69 15.49 -16.92 5.30
C PHE A 69 14.60 -15.89 4.64
N THR A 70 13.43 -16.32 4.16
CA THR A 70 12.41 -15.44 3.58
C THR A 70 11.23 -15.39 4.54
N PHE A 71 10.86 -14.19 4.97
CA PHE A 71 9.75 -13.99 5.87
C PHE A 71 8.42 -14.14 5.13
N ASP A 72 7.47 -14.83 5.76
CA ASP A 72 6.10 -14.89 5.25
C ASP A 72 5.39 -13.55 5.51
N ASP A 73 4.25 -13.35 4.84
CA ASP A 73 3.41 -12.20 5.10
C ASP A 73 2.96 -12.20 6.58
N ASN A 74 3.13 -11.05 7.23
CA ASN A 74 2.84 -10.84 8.66
C ASN A 74 3.71 -11.61 9.65
N GLU A 75 4.68 -12.39 9.20
CA GLU A 75 5.62 -13.06 10.10
C GLU A 75 6.51 -12.04 10.81
N ARG A 76 6.69 -12.23 12.12
CA ARG A 76 7.45 -11.36 13.01
C ARG A 76 8.55 -12.16 13.69
N VAL A 77 9.66 -11.50 13.99
CA VAL A 77 10.70 -12.05 14.85
C VAL A 77 10.21 -12.04 16.30
N THR A 78 10.22 -13.19 16.97
CA THR A 78 9.83 -13.32 18.37
C THR A 78 11.01 -13.26 19.33
N SER A 79 12.20 -13.64 18.86
CA SER A 79 13.45 -13.48 19.57
C SER A 79 14.61 -13.37 18.60
N MET A 80 15.63 -12.61 18.97
CA MET A 80 16.88 -12.51 18.21
C MET A 80 18.07 -12.49 19.16
N SER A 81 19.11 -13.20 18.75
CA SER A 81 20.41 -13.19 19.39
C SER A 81 21.50 -12.99 18.35
N LEU A 82 22.51 -12.21 18.73
CA LEU A 82 23.69 -11.95 17.91
C LEU A 82 24.94 -12.37 18.70
N TRP A 83 25.99 -12.75 17.97
CA TRP A 83 27.30 -13.03 18.54
C TRP A 83 28.36 -12.26 17.77
N GLY A 84 29.37 -11.77 18.49
CA GLY A 84 30.66 -11.48 17.89
C GLY A 84 31.44 -12.77 17.67
N ASN A 85 32.55 -12.70 16.94
CA ASN A 85 33.43 -13.85 16.74
C ASN A 85 34.20 -14.30 18.00
N GLY A 86 34.07 -13.59 19.12
CA GLY A 86 34.74 -13.91 20.37
C GLY A 86 36.14 -13.31 20.53
N ALA A 87 36.68 -12.64 19.51
CA ALA A 87 37.82 -11.73 19.61
C ALA A 87 37.39 -10.25 19.64
N GLY A 88 36.12 -9.96 19.35
CA GLY A 88 35.60 -8.59 19.31
C GLY A 88 36.02 -7.82 18.06
N THR A 89 36.27 -8.54 16.96
CA THR A 89 36.73 -7.94 15.69
C THR A 89 35.74 -8.12 14.54
N ARG A 90 34.83 -9.08 14.62
CA ARG A 90 33.80 -9.36 13.60
C ARG A 90 32.48 -9.76 14.21
N ALA A 91 31.41 -9.61 13.44
CA ALA A 91 30.17 -10.35 13.66
C ALA A 91 30.42 -11.85 13.44
N GLY A 92 29.90 -12.69 14.34
CA GLY A 92 30.18 -14.13 14.37
C GLY A 92 28.96 -15.01 14.07
N ALA A 93 27.77 -14.61 14.53
CA ALA A 93 26.54 -15.37 14.25
C ALA A 93 25.28 -14.53 14.43
N ILE A 94 24.21 -14.99 13.81
CA ILE A 94 22.84 -14.51 13.97
C ILE A 94 21.91 -15.70 14.22
N LYS A 95 21.03 -15.55 15.21
CA LYS A 95 19.94 -16.48 15.48
C LYS A 95 18.66 -15.70 15.69
N PHE A 96 17.56 -16.16 15.11
CA PHE A 96 16.23 -15.64 15.44
C PHE A 96 15.15 -16.72 15.28
N ARG A 97 14.07 -16.57 16.06
CA ARG A 97 12.83 -17.32 15.89
C ARG A 97 11.73 -16.40 15.43
N THR A 98 10.70 -16.96 14.81
CA THR A 98 9.58 -16.20 14.27
C THR A 98 8.25 -16.60 14.89
N SER A 99 7.22 -15.79 14.62
CA SER A 99 5.83 -16.04 15.01
C SER A 99 5.20 -17.24 14.29
N ALA A 100 5.84 -17.75 13.23
CA ALA A 100 5.44 -18.98 12.54
C ALA A 100 6.20 -20.22 13.08
N ASP A 101 6.83 -20.10 14.26
CA ASP A 101 7.68 -21.12 14.89
C ASP A 101 8.81 -21.63 13.99
N ARG A 102 9.31 -20.76 13.09
CA ARG A 102 10.48 -21.04 12.26
C ARG A 102 11.74 -20.49 12.95
N GLU A 103 12.87 -21.14 12.72
CA GLU A 103 14.16 -20.71 13.27
C GLU A 103 15.19 -20.51 12.15
N PHE A 104 15.91 -19.40 12.25
CA PHE A 104 17.13 -19.17 11.51
C PHE A 104 18.29 -19.12 12.49
N ASP A 105 19.28 -19.99 12.30
CA ASP A 105 20.48 -20.04 13.10
C ASP A 105 21.68 -20.26 12.17
N TYR A 106 22.54 -19.26 12.04
CA TYR A 106 23.68 -19.32 11.13
C TYR A 106 24.84 -18.43 11.61
N GLY A 107 26.06 -18.93 11.46
CA GLY A 107 27.26 -18.23 11.91
C GLY A 107 28.54 -18.95 11.51
N MET A 108 29.66 -18.42 11.99
CA MET A 108 31.02 -18.91 11.75
C MET A 108 31.16 -20.43 11.98
N THR A 109 31.98 -21.08 11.15
CA THR A 109 32.05 -22.55 11.08
C THR A 109 33.10 -23.19 11.97
N ASP A 110 34.18 -22.46 12.30
CA ASP A 110 35.35 -23.03 12.97
C ASP A 110 35.48 -22.48 14.39
N TRP A 111 35.33 -21.17 14.57
CA TRP A 111 35.40 -20.54 15.87
C TRP A 111 34.09 -20.76 16.64
N GLY A 112 34.20 -21.20 17.90
CA GLY A 112 33.03 -21.41 18.76
C GLY A 112 32.37 -20.10 19.19
N ARG A 113 31.04 -20.11 19.31
CA ARG A 113 30.26 -18.98 19.86
C ARG A 113 30.59 -18.79 21.34
N LYS A 114 30.88 -17.55 21.74
CA LYS A 114 31.12 -17.17 23.14
C LYS A 114 29.88 -16.48 23.73
N ARG A 115 29.99 -15.19 24.05
CA ARG A 115 28.89 -14.40 24.64
C ARG A 115 27.75 -14.21 23.64
N GLU A 116 26.57 -14.67 24.02
CA GLU A 116 25.30 -14.34 23.38
C GLU A 116 24.85 -12.92 23.77
N TYR A 117 24.40 -12.15 22.78
CA TYR A 117 23.74 -10.87 22.98
C TYR A 117 22.29 -10.97 22.52
N ARG A 118 21.37 -11.03 23.48
CA ARG A 118 19.93 -11.02 23.22
C ARG A 118 19.49 -9.62 22.84
N ILE A 119 18.77 -9.52 21.73
CA ILE A 119 18.32 -8.25 21.15
C ILE A 119 16.87 -8.00 21.55
N ASP A 120 16.56 -6.77 21.94
CA ASP A 120 15.19 -6.31 22.07
C ASP A 120 14.57 -6.16 20.67
N VAL A 121 13.69 -7.10 20.33
CA VAL A 121 13.03 -7.14 19.02
C VAL A 121 11.78 -6.24 18.97
N GLY A 122 11.40 -5.58 20.06
CA GLY A 122 10.22 -4.73 20.14
C GLY A 122 8.96 -5.44 19.62
N SER A 123 8.41 -4.95 18.52
CA SER A 123 7.23 -5.53 17.87
C SER A 123 7.52 -6.80 17.04
N GLY A 124 8.80 -7.14 16.85
CA GLY A 124 9.26 -8.20 15.96
C GLY A 124 9.28 -7.83 14.46
N ILE A 125 8.90 -6.60 14.11
CA ILE A 125 8.88 -6.15 12.71
C ILE A 125 10.22 -5.52 12.38
N MET A 126 11.05 -6.27 11.66
CA MET A 126 12.41 -5.85 11.26
C MET A 126 12.34 -4.87 10.09
N VAL A 127 12.59 -3.59 10.35
CA VAL A 127 12.42 -2.49 9.39
C VAL A 127 13.74 -1.97 8.83
N GLY A 128 14.86 -2.57 9.23
CA GLY A 128 16.16 -2.13 8.77
C GLY A 128 17.29 -2.90 9.43
N ALA A 129 18.50 -2.53 9.04
CA ALA A 129 19.72 -3.10 9.58
C ALA A 129 20.84 -2.08 9.52
N VAL A 130 21.88 -2.35 10.26
CA VAL A 130 23.10 -1.57 10.24
C VAL A 130 24.30 -2.50 10.24
N TYR A 131 25.25 -2.20 9.36
CA TYR A 131 26.47 -2.96 9.22
C TYR A 131 27.68 -2.03 9.23
N ASP A 132 28.72 -2.47 9.91
CA ASP A 132 30.08 -2.00 9.65
C ASP A 132 30.76 -3.12 8.86
N SER A 133 31.24 -2.81 7.65
CA SER A 133 31.73 -3.86 6.75
C SER A 133 32.84 -3.41 5.81
N GLY A 134 33.71 -4.37 5.49
CA GLY A 134 34.69 -4.29 4.41
C GLY A 134 34.66 -5.58 3.59
N LEU A 135 35.71 -6.41 3.72
CA LEU A 135 35.69 -7.77 3.15
C LEU A 135 34.80 -8.74 3.94
N ASP A 136 34.57 -8.45 5.21
CA ASP A 136 33.73 -9.20 6.15
C ASP A 136 32.69 -8.26 6.76
N ILE A 137 31.78 -8.81 7.57
CA ILE A 137 30.95 -8.01 8.47
C ILE A 137 31.70 -7.79 9.78
N ASP A 138 32.22 -6.57 9.96
CA ASP A 138 32.86 -6.14 11.20
C ASP A 138 31.85 -6.05 12.34
N ALA A 139 30.68 -5.46 12.10
CA ALA A 139 29.60 -5.41 13.08
C ALA A 139 28.22 -5.42 12.44
N GLN A 140 27.22 -5.88 13.20
CA GLN A 140 25.83 -5.97 12.74
C GLN A 140 24.85 -5.52 13.82
N GLY A 141 23.75 -4.91 13.39
CA GLY A 141 22.59 -4.60 14.23
C GLY A 141 21.33 -4.52 13.38
N TYR A 142 20.16 -4.66 14.01
CA TYR A 142 18.87 -4.71 13.32
C TYR A 142 17.90 -3.72 13.94
N TRP A 143 17.19 -2.99 13.08
CA TRP A 143 16.17 -2.05 13.50
C TRP A 143 14.81 -2.75 13.54
N PHE A 144 14.18 -2.72 14.70
CA PHE A 144 12.81 -3.17 14.89
C PHE A 144 11.90 -2.00 15.23
N LEU A 145 10.63 -2.07 14.84
CA LEU A 145 9.63 -1.18 15.43
C LEU A 145 9.52 -1.44 16.93
N SER A 146 9.42 -0.38 17.72
CA SER A 146 9.34 -0.47 19.18
C SER A 146 8.04 -1.11 19.68
N SER A 147 6.97 -1.03 18.89
CA SER A 147 5.65 -1.54 19.28
C SER A 147 4.82 -1.90 18.05
N SER A 148 3.76 -2.69 18.26
CA SER A 148 2.89 -3.14 17.17
C SER A 148 2.22 -1.96 16.47
N VAL A 149 2.02 -2.08 15.16
CA VAL A 149 1.22 -1.14 14.39
C VAL A 149 -0.26 -1.31 14.75
N VAL A 150 -0.93 -0.21 15.07
CA VAL A 150 -2.36 -0.20 15.41
C VAL A 150 -3.21 0.46 14.35
N ASN A 151 -2.65 1.41 13.60
CA ASN A 151 -3.40 2.11 12.56
C ASN A 151 -2.45 2.67 11.48
N THR A 152 -2.97 2.73 10.26
CA THR A 152 -2.30 3.31 9.09
C THR A 152 -3.24 4.31 8.44
N HIS A 153 -2.82 5.57 8.37
CA HIS A 153 -3.56 6.65 7.74
C HIS A 153 -2.88 7.14 6.48
N PHE A 154 -3.65 7.29 5.40
CA PHE A 154 -3.24 7.99 4.20
C PHE A 154 -3.82 9.39 4.22
N SER A 155 -3.01 10.39 3.96
CA SER A 155 -3.45 11.79 4.01
C SER A 155 -2.70 12.62 2.98
N SER A 156 -3.12 13.89 2.84
CA SER A 156 -2.47 14.85 1.95
C SER A 156 -2.37 14.35 0.50
N LEU A 157 -3.39 13.62 0.04
CA LEU A 157 -3.39 13.09 -1.31
C LEU A 157 -3.45 14.21 -2.34
N ARG A 158 -2.54 14.15 -3.32
CA ARG A 158 -2.55 15.01 -4.50
C ARG A 158 -2.67 14.12 -5.72
N TYR A 159 -3.76 14.29 -6.46
CA TYR A 159 -3.97 13.62 -7.73
C TYR A 159 -3.26 14.36 -8.86
N GLY A 160 -2.79 13.60 -9.85
CA GLY A 160 -2.33 14.17 -11.10
C GLY A 160 -3.45 14.84 -11.89
N HIS A 161 -3.09 15.37 -13.05
CA HIS A 161 -4.02 16.06 -13.93
C HIS A 161 -5.18 15.16 -14.35
N PHE A 162 -6.40 15.63 -14.13
CA PHE A 162 -7.60 14.97 -14.63
C PHE A 162 -7.57 14.92 -16.16
N ARG A 163 -7.66 13.70 -16.70
CA ARG A 163 -7.75 13.44 -18.14
C ARG A 163 -9.01 12.63 -18.39
N GLY A 164 -9.70 12.95 -19.49
CA GLY A 164 -10.90 12.26 -19.90
C GLY A 164 -12.18 12.90 -19.34
N ASN A 165 -13.11 13.16 -20.24
CA ASN A 165 -14.44 13.67 -19.93
C ASN A 165 -15.40 12.50 -19.67
N PRO A 166 -16.36 12.65 -18.74
CA PRO A 166 -17.45 11.69 -18.60
C PRO A 166 -18.15 11.43 -19.94
N VAL A 167 -18.42 10.16 -20.25
CA VAL A 167 -19.08 9.74 -21.49
C VAL A 167 -20.57 9.56 -21.24
N ILE A 168 -21.41 9.97 -22.20
CA ILE A 168 -22.85 9.74 -22.14
C ILE A 168 -23.14 8.25 -22.39
N GLU A 169 -23.93 7.65 -21.52
CA GLU A 169 -24.45 6.29 -21.64
C GLU A 169 -25.98 6.36 -21.70
N THR A 170 -26.56 5.89 -22.81
CA THR A 170 -28.01 5.73 -22.93
C THR A 170 -28.45 4.54 -22.10
N LEU A 171 -29.37 4.79 -21.18
CA LEU A 171 -29.94 3.77 -20.30
C LEU A 171 -31.14 3.10 -20.94
N ASP A 172 -31.99 3.91 -21.58
CA ASP A 172 -33.22 3.46 -22.23
C ASP A 172 -33.71 4.50 -23.25
N SER A 173 -34.56 4.08 -24.17
CA SER A 173 -35.14 4.93 -25.22
C SER A 173 -36.62 4.66 -25.40
N TYR A 174 -37.38 5.70 -25.70
CA TYR A 174 -38.83 5.62 -25.83
C TYR A 174 -39.32 6.44 -27.00
N ARG A 175 -40.28 5.90 -27.76
CA ARG A 175 -40.93 6.65 -28.83
C ARG A 175 -42.41 6.30 -28.86
N GLN A 176 -43.24 7.33 -28.94
CA GLN A 176 -44.66 7.17 -29.16
C GLN A 176 -45.21 8.25 -30.08
N THR A 177 -46.18 7.88 -30.91
CA THR A 177 -46.93 8.78 -31.78
C THR A 177 -48.40 8.54 -31.55
N ASN A 178 -49.18 9.61 -31.30
CA ASN A 178 -50.62 9.51 -31.23
C ASN A 178 -51.22 9.56 -32.64
N ARG A 179 -51.63 8.40 -33.15
CA ARG A 179 -52.32 8.26 -34.45
C ARG A 179 -53.85 8.21 -34.32
N SER A 180 -54.38 8.35 -33.11
CA SER A 180 -55.81 8.34 -32.86
C SER A 180 -56.41 9.75 -32.96
N SER A 181 -57.74 9.84 -32.92
CA SER A 181 -58.49 11.10 -32.90
C SER A 181 -58.69 11.68 -31.49
N ALA A 182 -58.25 10.99 -30.43
CA ALA A 182 -58.35 11.44 -29.05
C ALA A 182 -56.98 11.55 -28.37
N PRO A 183 -56.80 12.36 -27.31
CA PRO A 183 -55.56 12.39 -26.54
C PRO A 183 -55.21 11.03 -25.93
N ILE A 184 -53.93 10.68 -25.88
CA ILE A 184 -53.42 9.46 -25.23
C ILE A 184 -52.43 9.80 -24.12
N SER A 185 -52.45 9.04 -23.02
CA SER A 185 -51.45 9.14 -21.95
C SER A 185 -50.23 8.28 -22.28
N TRP A 186 -49.06 8.72 -21.84
CA TRP A 186 -47.80 7.99 -21.99
C TRP A 186 -46.97 8.06 -20.70
N THR A 187 -46.12 7.06 -20.50
CA THR A 187 -45.20 6.99 -19.37
C THR A 187 -43.91 6.33 -19.83
N PHE A 188 -42.79 6.96 -19.49
CA PHE A 188 -41.44 6.48 -19.72
C PHE A 188 -40.72 6.41 -18.38
N SER A 189 -40.62 5.19 -17.84
CA SER A 189 -40.01 4.95 -16.54
C SER A 189 -39.20 3.66 -16.55
N GLY A 190 -38.15 3.62 -15.74
CA GLY A 190 -37.33 2.44 -15.60
C GLY A 190 -36.25 2.62 -14.54
N GLU A 191 -35.43 1.59 -14.40
CA GLU A 191 -34.32 1.58 -13.47
C GLU A 191 -33.15 0.75 -14.01
N LYS A 192 -31.94 1.12 -13.60
CA LYS A 192 -30.70 0.40 -13.90
C LYS A 192 -29.79 0.42 -12.68
N GLU A 193 -29.33 -0.74 -12.25
CA GLU A 193 -28.29 -0.84 -11.23
C GLU A 193 -26.92 -0.58 -11.89
N VAL A 194 -26.11 0.27 -11.25
CA VAL A 194 -24.74 0.58 -11.67
C VAL A 194 -23.77 0.40 -10.50
N THR A 195 -22.52 0.04 -10.80
CA THR A 195 -21.47 -0.10 -9.80
C THR A 195 -20.51 1.07 -9.88
N MET A 196 -20.41 1.81 -8.78
CA MET A 196 -19.42 2.86 -8.56
C MET A 196 -18.25 2.29 -7.78
N SER A 197 -17.03 2.70 -8.09
CA SER A 197 -15.84 2.16 -7.43
C SER A 197 -14.79 3.22 -7.14
N LYS A 198 -13.96 2.94 -6.14
CA LYS A 198 -12.76 3.70 -5.76
C LYS A 198 -11.67 2.70 -5.44
N LYS A 199 -10.47 2.92 -5.95
CA LYS A 199 -9.31 2.09 -5.64
C LYS A 199 -8.04 2.93 -5.67
N TRP A 200 -7.31 2.93 -4.57
CA TRP A 200 -5.95 3.48 -4.48
C TRP A 200 -4.97 2.32 -4.46
N THR A 201 -4.13 2.21 -5.49
CA THR A 201 -3.01 1.27 -5.54
C THR A 201 -1.74 1.92 -5.03
N SER A 202 -0.70 1.12 -4.81
CA SER A 202 0.63 1.59 -4.45
C SER A 202 1.59 1.27 -5.57
N SER A 203 2.62 2.10 -5.79
CA SER A 203 3.68 1.79 -6.76
C SER A 203 4.59 0.64 -6.31
N LYS A 204 4.67 0.40 -4.99
CA LYS A 204 5.40 -0.70 -4.38
C LYS A 204 4.49 -1.49 -3.44
N GLU A 205 4.83 -2.74 -3.19
CA GLU A 205 4.21 -3.52 -2.12
C GLU A 205 4.83 -3.13 -0.77
N HIS A 206 3.99 -2.77 0.20
CA HIS A 206 4.46 -2.44 1.55
C HIS A 206 3.65 -3.19 2.59
N PHE A 207 4.36 -3.53 3.67
CA PHE A 207 3.85 -4.35 4.74
C PHE A 207 2.73 -3.69 5.56
N PHE A 208 2.81 -2.38 5.81
CA PHE A 208 1.94 -1.69 6.76
C PHE A 208 0.58 -1.26 6.21
N LYS A 209 0.16 -1.79 5.05
CA LYS A 209 -0.98 -1.27 4.28
C LYS A 209 -2.29 -2.03 4.46
N ALA A 210 -2.27 -3.17 5.15
CA ALA A 210 -3.49 -3.89 5.49
C ALA A 210 -4.42 -2.97 6.31
N ASN A 211 -5.66 -2.78 5.83
CA ASN A 211 -6.71 -1.98 6.46
C ASN A 211 -6.40 -0.48 6.64
N ALA A 212 -5.58 0.10 5.75
CA ALA A 212 -5.29 1.53 5.79
C ALA A 212 -6.52 2.40 5.47
N ILE A 213 -6.73 3.45 6.26
CA ILE A 213 -7.82 4.42 6.06
C ILE A 213 -7.30 5.59 5.22
N ILE A 214 -7.98 5.90 4.13
CA ILE A 214 -7.76 7.06 3.28
C ILE A 214 -8.48 8.26 3.87
N LYS A 215 -7.74 9.32 4.23
CA LYS A 215 -8.28 10.62 4.63
C LYS A 215 -7.97 11.63 3.54
N ALA A 216 -8.83 11.70 2.53
CA ALA A 216 -8.61 12.56 1.39
C ALA A 216 -9.91 13.00 0.71
N GLY A 217 -9.83 14.10 -0.03
CA GLY A 217 -10.84 14.42 -1.01
C GLY A 217 -10.88 13.36 -2.11
N VAL A 218 -12.08 12.89 -2.45
CA VAL A 218 -12.27 11.92 -3.54
C VAL A 218 -12.70 12.66 -4.80
N PRO A 219 -12.10 12.36 -5.97
CA PRO A 219 -12.54 12.91 -7.23
C PRO A 219 -14.03 12.70 -7.54
N PHE A 220 -14.69 13.74 -8.03
CA PHE A 220 -16.09 13.78 -8.47
C PHE A 220 -16.26 14.73 -9.66
N PHE A 221 -17.36 14.65 -10.40
CA PHE A 221 -17.75 15.65 -11.40
C PHE A 221 -19.19 16.08 -11.17
N ASN A 222 -19.49 17.36 -11.41
CA ASN A 222 -20.82 17.93 -11.22
C ASN A 222 -21.48 18.26 -12.56
N VAL A 223 -22.46 17.45 -12.95
CA VAL A 223 -23.15 17.59 -14.25
C VAL A 223 -23.96 18.89 -14.39
N LYS A 224 -24.26 19.59 -13.28
CA LYS A 224 -25.06 20.82 -13.33
C LYS A 224 -24.28 22.11 -13.60
N ALA A 225 -22.95 22.11 -13.44
CA ALA A 225 -22.14 23.33 -13.48
C ALA A 225 -21.08 23.32 -14.59
N SER A 226 -20.26 22.28 -14.66
CA SER A 226 -19.26 22.07 -15.71
C SER A 226 -18.88 20.59 -15.72
N LEU A 227 -18.56 20.03 -16.89
CA LEU A 227 -18.17 18.62 -17.02
C LEU A 227 -16.75 18.33 -16.48
N GLU A 228 -16.34 19.06 -15.46
CA GLU A 228 -14.98 19.07 -14.92
C GLU A 228 -14.90 18.24 -13.64
N TRP A 229 -13.75 17.61 -13.48
CA TRP A 229 -13.43 16.86 -12.26
C TRP A 229 -12.98 17.81 -11.15
N HIS A 230 -13.49 17.54 -9.95
CA HIS A 230 -13.23 18.26 -8.73
C HIS A 230 -12.88 17.24 -7.63
N THR A 231 -12.26 17.67 -6.53
CA THR A 231 -12.07 16.84 -5.34
C THR A 231 -13.05 17.25 -4.26
N ARG A 232 -13.76 16.29 -3.65
CA ARG A 232 -14.64 16.58 -2.51
C ARG A 232 -13.86 17.05 -1.28
N GLU A 233 -14.58 17.52 -0.27
CA GLU A 233 -14.07 17.63 1.09
C GLU A 233 -13.49 16.30 1.58
N THR A 234 -12.54 16.39 2.51
CA THR A 234 -11.80 15.25 3.01
C THR A 234 -12.72 14.32 3.79
N SER A 235 -12.87 13.08 3.32
CA SER A 235 -13.59 12.00 4.01
C SER A 235 -12.64 10.86 4.39
N SER A 236 -13.10 10.00 5.30
CA SER A 236 -12.48 8.70 5.57
C SER A 236 -13.04 7.66 4.60
N ASP A 237 -12.18 7.00 3.84
CA ASP A 237 -12.51 5.99 2.84
C ASP A 237 -11.60 4.78 2.98
N GLU A 238 -12.08 3.62 2.51
CA GLU A 238 -11.25 2.43 2.34
C GLU A 238 -10.38 2.55 1.08
N ARG A 239 -9.25 1.84 1.06
CA ARG A 239 -8.38 1.78 -0.14
C ARG A 239 -9.06 1.21 -1.36
N VAL A 240 -10.04 0.34 -1.16
CA VAL A 240 -10.87 -0.25 -2.20
C VAL A 240 -12.30 -0.18 -1.69
N SER A 241 -13.19 0.41 -2.46
CA SER A 241 -14.60 0.45 -2.12
C SER A 241 -15.43 0.29 -3.39
N GLU A 242 -16.48 -0.51 -3.31
CA GLU A 242 -17.48 -0.64 -4.35
C GLU A 242 -18.87 -0.35 -3.77
N GLU A 243 -19.65 0.41 -4.50
CA GLU A 243 -21.00 0.79 -4.12
C GLU A 243 -21.92 0.53 -5.30
N ARG A 244 -22.99 -0.23 -5.06
CA ARG A 244 -24.06 -0.41 -6.04
C ARG A 244 -25.09 0.68 -5.85
N ARG A 245 -25.47 1.33 -6.94
CA ARG A 245 -26.46 2.40 -6.94
C ARG A 245 -27.53 2.10 -7.98
N LYS A 246 -28.79 2.21 -7.57
CA LYS A 246 -29.92 2.17 -8.48
C LYS A 246 -30.14 3.56 -9.09
N LEU A 247 -30.08 3.64 -10.41
CA LEU A 247 -30.48 4.80 -11.19
C LEU A 247 -31.91 4.59 -11.66
N SER A 248 -32.82 5.50 -11.33
CA SER A 248 -34.23 5.41 -11.71
C SER A 248 -34.66 6.67 -12.46
N TRP A 249 -35.58 6.50 -13.40
CA TRP A 249 -36.18 7.59 -14.16
C TRP A 249 -37.68 7.37 -14.30
N SER A 250 -38.42 8.46 -14.38
CA SER A 250 -39.84 8.46 -14.69
C SER A 250 -40.23 9.80 -15.28
N ASN A 251 -40.95 9.78 -16.39
CA ASN A 251 -41.59 10.92 -17.00
C ASN A 251 -42.88 10.47 -17.66
N GLY A 252 -43.86 11.35 -17.74
CA GLY A 252 -45.16 11.02 -18.32
C GLY A 252 -45.91 12.27 -18.73
N GLY A 253 -46.97 12.07 -19.52
CA GLY A 253 -47.79 13.17 -20.01
C GLY A 253 -48.89 12.69 -20.94
N GLN A 254 -49.43 13.62 -21.72
CA GLN A 254 -50.41 13.35 -22.76
C GLN A 254 -49.88 13.78 -24.13
N LEU A 255 -50.31 13.06 -25.17
CA LEU A 255 -50.11 13.43 -26.57
C LEU A 255 -51.47 13.71 -27.21
N SER A 256 -51.65 14.90 -27.76
CA SER A 256 -52.80 15.22 -28.61
C SER A 256 -52.73 14.45 -29.94
N PRO A 257 -53.86 14.28 -30.65
CA PRO A 257 -53.88 13.69 -31.99
C PRO A 257 -52.80 14.27 -32.91
N GLY A 258 -52.01 13.41 -33.55
CA GLY A 258 -50.92 13.79 -34.45
C GLY A 258 -49.58 14.12 -33.78
N GLN A 259 -49.51 14.27 -32.45
CA GLN A 259 -48.24 14.53 -31.76
C GLN A 259 -47.38 13.27 -31.62
N SER A 260 -46.06 13.47 -31.53
CA SER A 260 -45.08 12.42 -31.25
C SER A 260 -44.12 12.86 -30.17
N ILE A 261 -43.57 11.90 -29.44
CA ILE A 261 -42.49 12.11 -28.48
C ILE A 261 -41.40 11.06 -28.70
N SER A 262 -40.16 11.46 -28.48
CA SER A 262 -38.98 10.59 -28.55
C SER A 262 -38.07 10.95 -27.37
N LEU A 263 -37.96 10.07 -26.38
CA LEU A 263 -37.18 10.31 -25.17
C LEU A 263 -36.01 9.34 -25.08
N GLU A 264 -34.95 9.79 -24.43
CA GLU A 264 -33.88 8.92 -23.96
C GLU A 264 -33.59 9.23 -22.49
N ALA A 265 -33.48 8.18 -21.69
CA ALA A 265 -32.90 8.27 -20.36
C ALA A 265 -31.39 8.07 -20.52
N ILE A 266 -30.60 9.06 -20.10
CA ILE A 266 -29.14 9.01 -20.19
C ILE A 266 -28.49 9.22 -18.82
N THR A 267 -27.29 8.68 -18.64
CA THR A 267 -26.39 9.03 -17.54
C THR A 267 -25.01 9.37 -18.11
N ARG A 268 -24.15 9.96 -17.29
CA ARG A 268 -22.75 10.18 -17.64
C ARG A 268 -21.87 9.29 -16.77
N LYS A 269 -21.04 8.48 -17.42
CA LYS A 269 -20.07 7.60 -16.79
C LYS A 269 -18.68 8.22 -16.88
N GLY A 270 -18.10 8.52 -15.73
CA GLY A 270 -16.71 8.96 -15.61
C GLY A 270 -15.83 7.80 -15.13
N THR A 271 -14.72 7.57 -15.82
CA THR A 271 -13.66 6.66 -15.41
C THR A 271 -12.38 7.45 -15.20
N LEU A 272 -11.76 7.30 -14.05
CA LEU A 272 -10.49 7.91 -13.72
C LEU A 272 -9.38 6.88 -13.61
N HIS A 273 -8.21 7.28 -14.07
CA HIS A 273 -6.94 6.59 -13.86
C HIS A 273 -5.86 7.66 -13.68
N LEU A 274 -5.57 7.99 -12.43
CA LEU A 274 -4.73 9.14 -12.07
C LEU A 274 -3.55 8.69 -11.21
N PRO A 275 -2.32 9.14 -11.49
CA PRO A 275 -1.27 9.02 -10.50
C PRO A 275 -1.64 9.85 -9.27
N TYR A 276 -1.23 9.43 -8.09
CA TYR A 276 -1.31 10.24 -6.87
C TYR A 276 -0.01 10.21 -6.09
N THR A 277 0.18 11.25 -5.28
CA THR A 277 1.18 11.32 -4.21
C THR A 277 0.46 11.52 -2.88
N GLY A 278 1.04 11.06 -1.77
CA GLY A 278 0.42 11.15 -0.46
C GLY A 278 1.37 10.88 0.69
N ILE A 279 0.92 11.18 1.91
CA ILE A 279 1.65 10.89 3.14
C ILE A 279 0.97 9.73 3.86
N VAL A 280 1.73 8.68 4.14
CA VAL A 280 1.31 7.59 5.02
C VAL A 280 1.81 7.86 6.43
N THR A 281 0.91 7.75 7.40
CA THR A 281 1.23 7.83 8.83
C THR A 281 0.95 6.48 9.48
N ILE A 282 1.98 5.89 10.08
CA ILE A 282 1.88 4.65 10.86
C ILE A 282 1.81 5.02 12.34
N HIS A 283 0.80 4.50 13.03
CA HIS A 283 0.59 4.66 14.46
C HIS A 283 0.95 3.36 15.17
N LEU A 284 1.78 3.45 16.21
CA LEU A 284 2.19 2.32 17.04
C LEU A 284 1.40 2.29 18.35
N ALA A 285 1.28 1.11 18.96
CA ALA A 285 0.50 0.91 20.19
C ALA A 285 1.07 1.69 21.40
N ASN A 286 2.37 2.00 21.39
CA ASN A 286 3.00 2.85 22.40
C ASN A 286 2.79 4.36 22.18
N GLY A 287 1.96 4.75 21.19
CA GLY A 287 1.67 6.14 20.86
C GLY A 287 2.70 6.81 19.95
N ALA A 288 3.82 6.15 19.64
CA ALA A 288 4.75 6.65 18.63
C ALA A 288 4.13 6.61 17.23
N LYS A 289 4.62 7.47 16.34
CA LYS A 289 4.20 7.50 14.94
C LYS A 289 5.37 7.84 14.03
N PHE A 290 5.33 7.36 12.80
CA PHE A 290 6.24 7.75 11.74
C PHE A 290 5.51 7.91 10.42
N THR A 291 6.13 8.64 9.50
CA THR A 291 5.52 8.98 8.21
C THR A 291 6.47 8.72 7.07
N TYR A 292 5.92 8.35 5.92
CA TYR A 292 6.67 8.27 4.66
C TYR A 292 5.81 8.78 3.49
N GLN A 293 6.49 9.23 2.44
CA GLN A 293 5.86 9.62 1.18
C GLN A 293 5.52 8.38 0.37
N GLU A 294 4.37 8.41 -0.29
CA GLU A 294 3.91 7.34 -1.16
C GLU A 294 3.40 7.88 -2.49
N THR A 295 3.59 7.07 -3.52
CA THR A 295 2.97 7.25 -4.83
C THR A 295 2.18 6.02 -5.23
N GLY A 296 1.19 6.21 -6.09
CA GLY A 296 0.42 5.11 -6.65
C GLY A 296 -0.58 5.59 -7.69
N THR A 297 -1.58 4.77 -7.96
CA THR A 297 -2.64 5.11 -8.92
C THR A 297 -4.01 5.06 -8.25
N PHE A 298 -4.78 6.12 -8.46
CA PHE A 298 -6.20 6.15 -8.15
C PHE A 298 -6.99 5.75 -9.40
N THR A 299 -7.83 4.73 -9.25
CA THR A 299 -8.85 4.37 -10.22
C THR A 299 -10.23 4.53 -9.62
N GLY A 300 -11.15 5.16 -10.35
CA GLY A 300 -12.51 5.37 -9.88
C GLY A 300 -13.52 5.34 -11.01
N ILE A 301 -14.69 4.75 -10.72
CA ILE A 301 -15.85 4.77 -11.61
C ILE A 301 -16.98 5.52 -10.91
N ARG A 302 -17.59 6.44 -11.66
CA ARG A 302 -18.67 7.31 -11.19
C ARG A 302 -19.75 7.46 -12.24
N TYR A 303 -20.99 7.57 -11.77
CA TYR A 303 -22.17 7.84 -12.58
C TYR A 303 -22.85 9.11 -12.08
N SER A 304 -23.38 9.90 -13.01
CA SER A 304 -24.29 11.00 -12.69
C SER A 304 -25.69 10.51 -12.35
N SER A 305 -26.55 11.41 -11.88
CA SER A 305 -28.00 11.19 -11.93
C SER A 305 -28.47 10.98 -13.37
N VAL A 306 -29.64 10.36 -13.53
CA VAL A 306 -30.28 10.20 -14.84
C VAL A 306 -30.83 11.54 -15.31
N GLU A 307 -30.68 11.80 -16.60
CA GLU A 307 -31.26 12.93 -17.32
C GLU A 307 -32.17 12.35 -18.41
N ILE A 308 -33.40 12.84 -18.53
CA ILE A 308 -34.30 12.48 -19.63
C ILE A 308 -34.21 13.59 -20.67
N ARG A 309 -33.75 13.25 -21.88
CA ARG A 309 -33.67 14.19 -23.00
C ARG A 309 -34.73 13.89 -24.03
N ASN A 310 -35.34 14.93 -24.58
CA ASN A 310 -36.13 14.81 -25.79
C ASN A 310 -35.18 14.77 -27.00
N THR A 311 -35.39 13.80 -27.89
CA THR A 311 -34.57 13.56 -29.09
C THR A 311 -35.27 13.97 -30.38
N LYS A 312 -36.46 14.60 -30.27
CA LYS A 312 -37.21 15.18 -31.39
C LYS A 312 -37.91 16.48 -31.03
#